data_AF-A0A7C3P7B1-F1
#
_entry.id   AF-A0A7C3P7B1-F1
#
_cell.length_a   1.000
_cell.length_b   1.000
_cell.length_c   1.000
_cell.angle_alpha   90.00
_cell.angle_beta   90.00
_cell.angle_gamma   90.00
#
_symmetry.space_group_name_H-M   'P 1'
#
loop_
_entity.id
_entity.type
_entity.pdbx_description
1 polymer ?
#
loop_
_entity_poly.entity_id
_entity_poly.type
_entity_poly.pdbx_seq_one_letter_code
_entity_poly.pdbx_strand_id
1 'polypeptide(L)'
;MFKKLTSTLLRQRHEQRQEELYRNLMRHEARIGGELFGPIPKGHRREFFCLDEHTWIWHEEWTDAEGKRQIRTTRYDIRPSGIMKAQDGQPYRPLEGQEAQHLRAAVIQYRDRVKKEIYSAV
;
A
#
# COMPACT_ATOMS: atom_id res chain seq x y z
N MET A 1 40.54 -9.31 -15.02
CA MET A 1 39.84 -8.63 -13.92
C MET A 1 38.72 -7.68 -14.38
N PHE A 2 38.91 -6.88 -15.43
CA PHE A 2 37.90 -5.92 -15.93
C PHE A 2 36.50 -6.51 -16.27
N LYS A 3 36.43 -7.72 -16.84
CA LYS A 3 35.15 -8.38 -17.18
C LYS A 3 34.26 -8.70 -15.96
N LYS A 4 34.85 -8.92 -14.77
CA LYS A 4 34.09 -9.18 -13.53
C LYS A 4 33.50 -7.89 -12.95
N LEU A 5 34.24 -6.77 -13.01
CA LEU A 5 33.72 -5.48 -12.54
C LEU A 5 32.54 -4.99 -13.39
N THR A 6 32.63 -5.14 -14.72
CA THR A 6 31.55 -4.73 -15.62
C THR A 6 30.29 -5.57 -15.44
N SER A 7 30.41 -6.88 -15.19
CA SER A 7 29.24 -7.74 -14.90
C SER A 7 28.56 -7.40 -13.58
N THR A 8 29.33 -7.05 -12.54
CA THR A 8 28.77 -6.66 -11.24
C THR A 8 28.02 -5.33 -11.34
N LEU A 9 28.58 -4.35 -12.05
CA LEU A 9 27.93 -3.04 -12.28
C LEU A 9 26.65 -3.16 -13.11
N LEU A 10 26.64 -4.01 -14.14
CA LEU A 10 25.45 -4.28 -14.95
C LEU A 10 24.35 -4.96 -14.11
N ARG A 11 24.72 -5.96 -13.30
CA ARG A 11 23.80 -6.62 -12.37
C ARG A 11 23.18 -5.64 -11.37
N GLN A 12 24.02 -4.80 -10.76
CA GLN A 12 23.56 -3.77 -9.81
C GLN A 12 22.59 -2.78 -10.45
N ARG A 13 22.84 -2.35 -11.70
CA ARG A 13 21.90 -1.48 -12.44
C ARG A 13 20.58 -2.18 -12.76
N HIS A 14 20.61 -3.47 -13.11
CA HIS A 14 19.39 -4.24 -13.35
C HIS A 14 18.55 -4.40 -12.08
N GLU A 15 19.18 -4.72 -10.95
CA GLU A 15 18.52 -4.82 -9.63
C GLU A 15 17.90 -3.46 -9.23
N GLN A 16 18.64 -2.36 -9.34
CA GLN A 16 18.14 -1.01 -9.08
C GLN A 16 16.92 -0.65 -9.95
N ARG A 17 16.96 -0.99 -11.24
CA ARG A 17 15.85 -0.73 -12.16
C ARG A 17 14.61 -1.54 -11.82
N GLN A 18 14.79 -2.79 -11.41
CA GLN A 18 13.69 -3.64 -10.95
C GLN A 18 13.05 -3.10 -9.68
N GLU A 19 13.86 -2.66 -8.71
CA GLU A 19 13.34 -2.02 -7.49
C GLU A 19 12.57 -0.74 -7.79
N GLU A 20 13.07 0.09 -8.70
CA GLU A 20 12.38 1.32 -9.09
C GLU A 20 11.04 1.02 -9.78
N LEU A 21 11.01 0.05 -10.69
CA LEU A 21 9.76 -0.41 -11.33
C LEU A 21 8.78 -0.93 -10.29
N TYR A 22 9.22 -1.77 -9.36
CA TYR A 22 8.39 -2.30 -8.28
C TYR A 22 7.82 -1.18 -7.41
N ARG A 23 8.64 -0.22 -6.99
CA ARG A 23 8.19 0.95 -6.20
C ARG A 23 7.17 1.79 -6.96
N ASN A 24 7.34 1.96 -8.27
CA ASN A 24 6.41 2.72 -9.09
C ASN A 24 5.07 1.99 -9.27
N LEU A 25 5.09 0.66 -9.44
CA LEU A 25 3.88 -0.16 -9.44
C LEU A 25 3.14 -0.05 -8.11
N MET A 26 3.84 -0.25 -6.99
CA MET A 26 3.27 -0.11 -5.65
C MET A 26 2.63 1.26 -5.40
N ARG A 27 3.26 2.36 -5.84
CA ARG A 27 2.68 3.71 -5.75
C ARG A 27 1.41 3.86 -6.59
N HIS A 28 1.39 3.26 -7.78
CA HIS A 28 0.21 3.30 -8.64
C HIS A 28 -0.95 2.51 -8.02
N GLU A 29 -0.67 1.31 -7.53
CA GLU A 29 -1.67 0.50 -6.83
C GLU A 29 -2.19 1.19 -5.57
N ALA A 30 -1.32 1.79 -4.76
CA ALA A 30 -1.69 2.55 -3.57
C ALA A 30 -2.66 3.69 -3.86
N ARG A 31 -2.48 4.37 -5.00
CA ARG A 31 -3.38 5.44 -5.45
C ARG A 31 -4.76 4.89 -5.84
N ILE A 32 -4.81 3.80 -6.60
CA ILE A 32 -6.06 3.10 -6.94
C ILE A 32 -6.81 2.71 -5.66
N GLY A 33 -6.09 2.14 -4.68
CA GLY A 33 -6.67 1.75 -3.41
C GLY A 33 -7.20 2.93 -2.58
N GLY A 34 -6.56 4.09 -2.65
CA GLY A 34 -7.01 5.31 -1.96
C GLY A 34 -8.42 5.75 -2.38
N GLU A 35 -8.81 5.48 -3.62
CA GLU A 35 -10.11 5.88 -4.19
C GLU A 35 -11.25 4.89 -3.86
N LEU A 36 -10.95 3.73 -3.27
CA LEU A 36 -11.97 2.72 -2.93
C LEU A 36 -12.97 3.22 -1.88
N PHE A 37 -12.55 4.20 -1.08
CA PHE A 37 -13.32 4.76 0.04
C PHE A 37 -14.04 6.05 -0.35
N GLY A 38 -14.37 6.21 -1.63
CA GLY A 38 -14.97 7.42 -2.19
C GLY A 38 -13.94 8.45 -2.67
N PRO A 39 -14.42 9.60 -3.18
CA PRO A 39 -13.55 10.63 -3.73
C PRO A 39 -12.59 11.18 -2.67
N ILE A 40 -11.33 11.36 -3.05
CA ILE A 40 -10.30 11.93 -2.18
C ILE A 40 -10.53 13.45 -2.11
N PRO A 41 -10.74 14.04 -0.91
CA PRO A 41 -10.92 15.48 -0.79
C PRO A 41 -9.69 16.28 -1.28
N LYS A 42 -9.92 17.52 -1.73
CA LYS A 42 -8.83 18.37 -2.22
C LYS A 42 -7.80 18.61 -1.11
N GLY A 43 -6.53 18.37 -1.41
CA GLY A 43 -5.43 18.53 -0.45
C GLY A 43 -5.24 17.36 0.50
N HIS A 44 -6.02 16.28 0.35
CA HIS A 44 -5.79 15.02 1.06
C HIS A 44 -4.94 14.08 0.21
N ARG A 45 -4.17 13.23 0.87
CA ARG A 45 -3.52 12.07 0.27
C ARG A 45 -4.09 10.85 0.96
N ARG A 46 -4.67 9.94 0.19
CA ARG A 46 -5.18 8.67 0.70
C ARG A 46 -4.60 7.53 -0.12
N GLU A 47 -4.09 6.53 0.57
CA GLU A 47 -3.47 5.36 -0.02
C GLU A 47 -3.97 4.11 0.70
N PHE A 48 -4.22 3.06 -0.07
CA PHE A 48 -4.51 1.73 0.45
C PHE A 48 -3.84 0.70 -0.44
N PHE A 49 -3.02 -0.17 0.14
CA PHE A 49 -2.26 -1.15 -0.66
C PHE A 49 -1.85 -2.37 0.17
N CYS A 50 -1.52 -3.44 -0.54
CA CYS A 50 -0.91 -4.64 0.01
C CYS A 50 0.61 -4.43 0.04
N LEU A 51 1.22 -4.37 1.23
CA LEU A 51 2.67 -4.21 1.38
C LEU A 51 3.43 -5.51 1.08
N ASP A 52 2.85 -6.63 1.50
CA ASP A 52 3.32 -7.99 1.29
C ASP A 52 2.13 -8.96 1.30
N GLU A 53 2.36 -10.28 1.25
CA GLU A 53 1.31 -11.30 1.20
C GLU A 53 0.26 -11.23 2.33
N HIS A 54 0.59 -10.61 3.46
CA HIS A 54 -0.24 -10.61 4.65
C HIS A 54 -0.49 -9.23 5.25
N THR A 55 0.16 -8.19 4.75
CA THR A 55 0.11 -6.85 5.34
C THR A 55 -0.62 -5.87 4.44
N TRP A 56 -1.70 -5.29 4.95
CA TRP A 56 -2.42 -4.18 4.30
C TRP A 56 -2.14 -2.88 5.02
N ILE A 57 -1.87 -1.84 4.23
CA ILE A 57 -1.61 -0.49 4.74
C ILE A 57 -2.73 0.42 4.27
N TRP A 58 -3.27 1.18 5.21
CA TRP A 58 -4.06 2.37 4.93
C TRP A 58 -3.28 3.57 5.45
N HIS A 59 -3.09 4.57 4.59
CA HIS A 59 -2.38 5.79 4.92
C HIS A 59 -3.19 6.99 4.45
N GLU A 60 -3.41 7.94 5.35
CA GLU A 60 -4.10 9.18 5.04
C GLU A 60 -3.34 10.37 5.61
N GLU A 61 -3.16 11.39 4.77
CA GLU A 61 -2.66 12.69 5.17
C GLU A 61 -3.67 13.76 4.79
N TRP A 62 -3.88 14.71 5.68
CA TRP A 62 -4.76 15.85 5.43
C TRP A 62 -4.35 17.06 6.24
N THR A 63 -4.88 18.22 5.88
CA THR A 63 -4.77 19.44 6.68
C THR A 63 -6.07 19.63 7.43
N ASP A 64 -6.02 19.79 8.76
CA ASP A 64 -7.20 20.04 9.57
C ASP A 64 -7.67 21.51 9.48
N ALA A 65 -8.74 21.83 10.20
CA ALA A 65 -9.33 23.17 10.22
C ALA A 65 -8.38 24.25 10.80
N GLU A 66 -7.36 23.86 11.56
CA GLU A 66 -6.37 24.77 12.15
C GLU A 66 -5.16 24.97 11.22
N GLY A 67 -5.19 24.35 10.03
CA GLY A 67 -4.08 24.41 9.06
C GLY A 67 -2.94 23.45 9.38
N LYS A 68 -3.12 22.51 10.32
CA LYS A 68 -2.08 21.57 10.72
C LYS A 68 -2.16 20.28 9.91
N ARG A 69 -1.00 19.80 9.45
CA ARG A 69 -0.87 18.50 8.77
C ARG A 69 -1.09 17.37 9.77
N GLN A 70 -2.06 16.53 9.45
CA GLN A 70 -2.38 15.29 10.15
C GLN A 70 -1.96 14.11 9.28
N ILE A 71 -1.50 13.05 9.94
CA ILE A 71 -1.11 11.81 9.30
C ILE A 71 -1.73 10.68 10.12
N ARG A 72 -2.37 9.74 9.43
CA ARG A 72 -2.84 8.51 10.03
C ARG A 72 -2.36 7.33 9.22
N THR A 73 -1.75 6.37 9.90
CA THR A 73 -1.31 5.12 9.27
C THR A 73 -1.86 3.95 10.05
N THR A 74 -2.65 3.12 9.37
CA THR A 74 -3.19 1.87 9.90
C THR A 74 -2.55 0.71 9.16
N ARG A 75 -2.04 -0.26 9.91
CA ARG A 75 -1.54 -1.53 9.40
C ARG A 75 -2.48 -2.65 9.85
N TYR A 76 -2.88 -3.49 8.90
CA TYR A 76 -3.60 -4.72 9.14
C TYR A 76 -2.72 -5.91 8.79
N ASP A 77 -2.42 -6.75 9.76
CA ASP A 77 -1.69 -8.01 9.56
C ASP A 77 -2.70 -9.16 9.53
N ILE A 78 -2.73 -9.90 8.42
CA ILE A 78 -3.50 -11.13 8.29
C ILE A 78 -2.69 -12.28 8.89
N ARG A 79 -3.24 -12.96 9.89
CA ARG A 79 -2.61 -14.13 10.54
C ARG A 79 -3.56 -15.32 10.48
N PRO A 80 -3.06 -16.56 10.60
CA PRO A 80 -3.92 -17.73 10.71
C PRO A 80 -4.94 -17.65 11.85
N SER A 81 -4.60 -16.95 12.94
CA SER A 81 -5.45 -16.76 14.11
C SER A 81 -6.46 -15.61 13.98
N GLY A 82 -6.40 -14.81 12.91
CA GLY A 82 -7.24 -13.63 12.73
C GLY A 82 -6.47 -12.42 12.20
N ILE A 83 -7.16 -11.29 12.07
CA ILE A 83 -6.58 -10.05 11.56
C ILE A 83 -6.20 -9.17 12.75
N MET A 84 -4.98 -8.63 12.74
CA MET A 84 -4.48 -7.71 13.76
C MET A 84 -4.33 -6.31 13.18
N LYS A 85 -4.74 -5.28 13.91
CA LYS A 85 -4.62 -3.88 13.53
C LYS A 85 -3.65 -3.15 14.46
N ALA A 86 -2.75 -2.37 13.88
CA ALA A 86 -1.97 -1.34 14.57
C ALA A 86 -2.22 0.00 13.89
N GLN A 87 -2.29 1.09 14.66
CA GLN A 87 -2.53 2.43 14.12
C GLN A 87 -1.63 3.44 14.81
N ASP A 88 -0.97 4.31 14.06
CA ASP A 88 -0.15 5.42 14.57
C ASP A 88 0.86 4.99 15.64
N GLY A 89 1.48 3.82 15.44
CA GLY A 89 2.46 3.23 16.35
C GLY A 89 1.88 2.54 17.59
N GLN A 90 0.55 2.50 17.74
CA GLN A 90 -0.11 1.78 18.85
C GLN A 90 0.04 0.26 18.72
N PRO A 91 0.02 -0.49 19.84
CA PRO A 91 0.12 -1.94 19.83
C PRO A 91 -0.97 -2.61 19.00
N TYR A 92 -0.66 -3.79 18.47
CA TYR A 92 -1.60 -4.59 17.71
C TYR A 92 -2.80 -5.03 18.56
N ARG A 93 -3.99 -4.95 17.97
CA ARG A 93 -5.25 -5.43 18.55
C ARG A 93 -6.01 -6.27 17.53
N PRO A 94 -6.80 -7.27 17.94
CA PRO A 94 -7.68 -7.97 17.03
C PRO A 94 -8.61 -7.01 16.29
N LEU A 95 -8.77 -7.23 14.99
CA LEU A 95 -9.73 -6.52 14.16
C LEU A 95 -11.04 -7.31 14.12
N GLU A 96 -12.11 -6.73 14.64
CA GLU A 96 -13.37 -7.44 14.85
C GLU A 96 -14.57 -6.71 14.21
N GLY A 97 -15.68 -7.44 14.12
CA GLY A 97 -16.97 -6.90 13.71
C GLY A 97 -16.95 -6.30 12.30
N GLN A 98 -17.55 -5.12 12.16
CA GLN A 98 -17.79 -4.48 10.88
C GLN A 98 -16.49 -4.01 10.19
N GLU A 99 -15.47 -3.64 10.95
CA GLU A 99 -14.20 -3.16 10.39
C GLU A 99 -13.49 -4.28 9.60
N ALA A 100 -13.52 -5.52 10.11
CA ALA A 100 -12.98 -6.68 9.40
C ALA A 100 -13.75 -6.96 8.09
N GLN A 101 -15.07 -6.78 8.09
CA GLN A 101 -15.90 -6.93 6.88
C GLN A 101 -15.58 -5.86 5.84
N HIS A 102 -15.43 -4.60 6.27
CA HIS A 102 -15.03 -3.50 5.38
C HIS A 102 -13.63 -3.71 4.82
N LEU A 103 -12.68 -4.18 5.62
CA LEU A 103 -11.34 -4.51 5.14
C LEU A 103 -11.40 -5.59 4.05
N ARG A 104 -12.15 -6.68 4.28
CA ARG A 104 -12.32 -7.75 3.29
C ARG A 104 -12.92 -7.22 1.98
N ALA A 105 -13.95 -6.38 2.05
CA ALA A 105 -14.57 -5.77 0.87
C ALA A 105 -13.57 -4.89 0.11
N ALA A 106 -12.82 -4.04 0.83
CA ALA A 106 -11.80 -3.18 0.25
C ALA A 106 -10.68 -3.97 -0.43
N VAL A 107 -10.22 -5.07 0.18
CA VAL A 107 -9.21 -5.98 -0.41
C VAL A 107 -9.69 -6.58 -1.72
N ILE A 108 -10.94 -7.06 -1.77
CA ILE A 108 -11.52 -7.65 -2.99
C ILE A 108 -11.61 -6.58 -4.10
N GLN A 109 -12.12 -5.40 -3.76
CA GLN A 109 -12.27 -4.30 -4.71
C GLN A 109 -10.92 -3.77 -5.20
N TYR A 110 -9.92 -3.68 -4.31
CA TYR A 110 -8.53 -3.34 -4.66
C TYR A 110 -7.99 -4.30 -5.69
N ARG A 111 -8.06 -5.61 -5.41
CA ARG A 111 -7.57 -6.66 -6.32
C ARG A 111 -8.20 -6.53 -7.70
N ASP A 112 -9.52 -6.37 -7.75
CA ASP A 112 -10.27 -6.33 -9.00
C ASP A 112 -9.92 -5.07 -9.82
N ARG A 113 -9.79 -3.91 -9.17
CA ARG A 113 -9.37 -2.66 -9.84
C ARG A 113 -7.93 -2.71 -10.30
N VAL A 114 -6.99 -3.12 -9.44
CA VAL A 114 -5.57 -3.22 -9.78
C VAL A 114 -5.35 -4.19 -10.95
N LYS A 115 -6.00 -5.36 -10.93
CA LYS A 115 -5.96 -6.30 -12.05
C LYS A 115 -6.47 -5.67 -13.34
N LYS A 116 -7.56 -4.91 -13.28
CA LYS A 116 -8.16 -4.26 -14.46
C LYS A 116 -7.34 -3.07 -14.97
N GLU A 117 -6.79 -2.25 -14.10
CA GLU A 117 -6.21 -0.96 -14.46
C GLU A 117 -4.70 -1.03 -14.74
N ILE A 118 -3.99 -1.96 -14.06
CA ILE A 118 -2.53 -2.10 -14.21
C ILE A 118 -2.19 -3.35 -15.03
N TYR A 119 -2.78 -4.50 -14.68
CA TYR A 119 -2.34 -5.80 -15.18
C TYR A 119 -3.16 -6.36 -16.35
N SER A 120 -4.21 -5.67 -16.81
CA SER A 120 -5.06 -6.16 -17.91
C SER A 120 -4.43 -6.00 -19.30
N ALA A 121 -3.38 -5.19 -19.40
CA ALA A 121 -2.63 -4.92 -20.63
C ALA A 121 -1.34 -5.75 -20.75
N VAL A 122 -1.15 -6.75 -19.87
CA VAL A 122 0.01 -7.66 -19.86
C VAL A 122 -0.40 -9.04 -20.35
#